data_AF-A0A2X3UHE8-F1
#
_entry.id   AF-A0A2X3UHE8-F1
#
_cell.length_a   1.000
_cell.length_b   1.000
_cell.length_c   1.000
_cell.angle_alpha   90.00
_cell.angle_beta   90.00
_cell.angle_gamma   90.00
#
_symmetry.space_group_name_H-M   'P 1'
#
loop_
_entity.id
_entity.type
_entity.pdbx_description
1 polymer ?
#
loop_
_entity_poly.entity_id
_entity_poly.type
_entity_poly.pdbx_seq_one_letter_code
_entity_poly.pdbx_strand_id
1 'polypeptide(L)'
;MTDWKNGNGWSFEDQQERNHTNRHPTKDNNEPVRFKVVEHIATLSSNEAGWRKELNRVSWNDAEPKYDIRSWKNDHSRVGKGVTLFKDEMKVLADAIKQINLNKNQKED
;
A
#
# COMPACT_ATOMS: atom_id res chain seq x y z
N MET A 1 -39.33 -5.27 13.48
CA MET A 1 -38.92 -6.17 14.57
C MET A 1 -39.31 -7.57 14.12
N THR A 2 -38.36 -8.33 13.57
CA THR A 2 -38.61 -9.69 13.05
C THR A 2 -37.47 -10.59 13.50
N ASP A 3 -37.85 -11.65 14.22
CA ASP A 3 -37.02 -12.64 14.90
C ASP A 3 -36.16 -13.49 13.96
N TRP A 4 -34.93 -13.80 14.38
CA TRP A 4 -33.94 -14.62 13.66
C TRP A 4 -33.55 -15.90 14.42
N LYS A 5 -34.51 -16.72 14.83
CA LYS A 5 -34.23 -18.04 15.39
C LYS A 5 -34.50 -19.14 14.36
N ASN A 6 -33.44 -19.93 14.10
CA ASN A 6 -33.35 -21.20 13.37
C ASN A 6 -33.11 -21.05 11.86
N GLY A 7 -31.99 -21.45 11.25
CA GLY A 7 -30.90 -22.34 11.65
C GLY A 7 -30.60 -23.26 10.46
N ASN A 8 -29.53 -22.97 9.71
CA ASN A 8 -28.79 -23.98 8.93
C ASN A 8 -27.40 -23.47 8.50
N GLY A 9 -26.39 -23.90 9.25
CA GLY A 9 -25.00 -24.18 8.85
C GLY A 9 -24.30 -23.30 7.81
N TRP A 10 -23.91 -22.08 8.20
CA TRP A 10 -22.75 -21.40 7.63
C TRP A 10 -21.91 -20.90 8.81
N SER A 11 -20.84 -21.62 9.14
CA SER A 11 -19.85 -21.14 10.11
C SER A 11 -18.87 -20.22 9.38
N PHE A 12 -18.89 -18.95 9.75
CA PHE A 12 -17.92 -17.95 9.29
C PHE A 12 -16.50 -18.23 9.81
N GLU A 13 -16.36 -19.15 10.77
CA GLU A 13 -15.08 -19.53 11.39
C GLU A 13 -14.26 -20.54 10.58
N ASP A 14 -14.85 -21.23 9.60
CA ASP A 14 -14.14 -22.32 8.89
C ASP A 14 -13.31 -21.84 7.67
N GLN A 15 -13.18 -20.54 7.44
CA GLN A 15 -12.38 -19.99 6.32
C GLN A 15 -11.13 -19.20 6.73
N GLN A 16 -10.84 -19.04 8.03
CA GLN A 16 -9.68 -18.24 8.46
C GLN A 16 -8.35 -19.00 8.51
N GLU A 17 -8.33 -20.33 8.38
CA GLU A 17 -7.09 -21.11 8.57
C GLU A 17 -6.19 -21.24 7.34
N ARG A 18 -6.49 -20.59 6.21
CA ARG A 18 -5.62 -20.70 5.02
C ARG A 18 -5.50 -19.36 4.34
N ASN A 19 -4.63 -18.47 4.86
CA ASN A 19 -3.74 -17.63 4.06
C ASN A 19 -2.77 -16.84 4.97
N HIS A 20 -1.48 -16.99 4.69
CA HIS A 20 -0.36 -16.46 5.46
C HIS A 20 -0.40 -14.92 5.57
N THR A 21 -0.70 -14.37 6.76
CA THR A 21 0.20 -13.57 7.62
C THR A 21 -0.59 -13.18 8.89
N ASN A 22 -0.23 -13.70 10.06
CA ASN A 22 -0.81 -13.32 11.35
C ASN A 22 -0.35 -11.90 11.78
N ARG A 23 -0.76 -10.86 11.05
CA ARG A 23 -0.55 -9.46 11.46
C ARG A 23 -1.91 -8.79 11.59
N HIS A 24 -2.48 -8.86 12.78
CA HIS A 24 -3.63 -8.02 13.12
C HIS A 24 -3.18 -6.54 13.20
N PRO A 25 -3.88 -5.60 12.55
CA PRO A 25 -3.63 -4.19 12.77
C PRO A 25 -3.98 -3.82 14.21
N THR A 26 -2.98 -3.44 15.01
CA THR A 26 -3.18 -2.91 16.37
C THR A 26 -3.86 -1.54 16.29
N LYS A 27 -4.71 -1.22 17.28
CA LYS A 27 -5.36 0.10 17.41
C LYS A 27 -4.29 1.20 17.47
N ASP A 28 -4.53 2.31 16.75
CA ASP A 28 -3.66 3.50 16.78
C ASP A 28 -3.60 4.06 18.21
N ASN A 29 -2.44 3.96 18.86
CA ASN A 29 -2.21 4.40 20.23
C ASN A 29 -1.98 5.93 20.34
N ASN A 30 -2.66 6.76 19.54
CA ASN A 30 -2.53 8.23 19.54
C ASN A 30 -1.08 8.77 19.46
N GLU A 31 -0.10 7.93 19.10
CA GLU A 31 1.31 8.32 18.99
C GLU A 31 1.56 8.93 17.60
N PRO A 32 2.36 10.01 17.51
CA PRO A 32 2.68 10.62 16.23
C PRO A 32 3.53 9.64 15.40
N VAL A 33 3.01 9.26 14.23
CA VAL A 33 3.72 8.42 13.28
C VAL A 33 4.97 9.15 12.78
N ARG A 34 6.14 8.57 13.06
CA ARG A 34 7.43 9.07 12.59
C ARG A 34 7.80 8.36 11.30
N PHE A 35 8.39 9.08 10.37
CA PHE A 35 8.91 8.49 9.15
C PHE A 35 10.23 9.12 8.76
N LYS A 36 11.07 8.32 8.10
CA LYS A 36 12.31 8.76 7.48
C LYS A 36 12.36 8.22 6.06
N VAL A 37 12.39 9.12 5.08
CA VAL A 37 12.67 8.76 3.69
C VAL A 37 14.16 8.42 3.63
N VAL A 38 14.46 7.15 3.44
CA VAL A 38 15.83 6.62 3.36
C VAL A 38 16.38 6.81 1.96
N GLU A 39 15.53 6.63 0.95
CA GLU A 39 15.93 6.69 -0.46
C GLU A 39 14.75 7.12 -1.32
N HIS A 40 14.99 8.00 -2.28
CA HIS A 40 14.02 8.34 -3.33
C HIS A 40 14.32 7.51 -4.56
N ILE A 41 13.31 6.79 -5.08
CA ILE A 41 13.50 5.88 -6.23
C ILE A 41 12.95 6.51 -7.51
N ALA A 42 11.70 6.98 -7.48
CA ALA A 42 11.08 7.59 -8.65
C ALA A 42 9.89 8.50 -8.29
N THR A 43 9.70 9.55 -9.08
CA THR A 43 8.46 10.32 -9.10
C THR A 43 7.54 9.79 -10.20
N LEU A 44 6.36 9.29 -9.81
CA LEU A 44 5.38 8.69 -10.73
C LEU A 44 4.49 9.76 -11.39
N SER A 45 4.14 10.81 -10.64
CA SER A 45 3.33 11.92 -11.17
C SER A 45 3.51 13.16 -10.31
N SER A 46 3.34 14.34 -10.88
CA SER A 46 3.34 15.62 -10.17
C SER A 46 2.13 16.46 -10.58
N ASN A 47 1.49 17.13 -9.62
CA ASN A 47 0.38 18.04 -9.87
C ASN A 47 0.77 19.49 -9.56
N GLU A 48 0.12 20.44 -10.22
CA GLU A 48 0.29 21.89 -9.99
C GLU A 48 -0.04 22.31 -8.54
N ALA A 49 -0.88 21.52 -7.85
CA ALA A 49 -1.19 21.69 -6.43
C ALA A 49 -0.04 21.32 -5.48
N GLY A 50 1.16 20.99 -6.00
CA GLY A 50 2.36 20.71 -5.20
C GLY A 50 2.37 19.32 -4.55
N TRP A 51 1.57 18.39 -5.08
CA TRP A 51 1.58 16.98 -4.68
C TRP A 51 2.33 16.14 -5.71
N ARG A 52 3.19 15.26 -5.23
CA ARG A 52 3.95 14.31 -6.04
C ARG A 52 3.65 12.91 -5.57
N LYS A 53 3.28 12.03 -6.48
CA LYS A 53 3.19 10.61 -6.21
C LYS A 53 4.57 10.04 -6.42
N GLU A 54 5.14 9.43 -5.40
CA GLU A 54 6.52 8.97 -5.41
C GLU A 54 6.61 7.52 -4.93
N LEU A 55 7.57 6.80 -5.49
CA LEU A 55 8.08 5.54 -4.98
C LEU A 55 9.36 5.85 -4.19
N ASN A 56 9.31 5.59 -2.90
CA ASN A 56 10.38 5.86 -1.95
C ASN A 56 10.69 4.61 -1.13
N ARG A 57 11.86 4.60 -0.49
CA ARG A 57 12.16 3.67 0.60
C ARG A 57 12.01 4.40 1.93
N VAL A 58 11.06 3.99 2.76
CA VAL A 58 10.67 4.71 3.97
C VAL A 58 10.76 3.79 5.18
N SER A 59 11.43 4.28 6.22
CA SER A 59 11.40 3.70 7.57
C SER A 59 10.28 4.36 8.35
N TRP A 60 9.34 3.56 8.85
CA TRP A 60 8.22 3.99 9.68
C TRP A 60 8.52 3.64 11.13
N ASN A 61 8.44 4.62 12.04
CA ASN A 61 8.70 4.46 13.47
C ASN A 61 10.02 3.72 13.77
N ASP A 62 11.10 4.10 13.08
CA ASP A 62 12.44 3.48 13.19
C ASP A 62 12.49 1.98 12.82
N ALA A 63 11.45 1.45 12.18
CA ALA A 63 11.43 0.09 11.67
C ALA A 63 12.27 -0.06 10.39
N GLU A 64 12.44 -1.31 9.94
CA GLU A 64 13.18 -1.60 8.71
C GLU A 64 12.62 -0.83 7.50
N PRO A 65 13.49 -0.17 6.68
CA PRO A 65 13.04 0.59 5.53
C PRO A 65 12.38 -0.26 4.46
N LYS A 66 11.12 0.05 4.16
CA LYS A 66 10.27 -0.64 3.17
C LYS A 66 10.01 0.23 1.96
N TYR A 67 9.53 -0.37 0.87
CA TYR A 67 9.07 0.38 -0.28
C TYR A 67 7.74 1.06 0.07
N ASP A 68 7.54 2.30 -0.38
CA ASP A 68 6.33 3.06 -0.14
C ASP A 68 5.95 3.83 -1.40
N ILE A 69 4.72 3.64 -1.86
CA ILE A 69 4.14 4.40 -2.96
C ILE A 69 3.05 5.28 -2.40
N ARG A 70 3.27 6.60 -2.40
CA ARG A 70 2.36 7.55 -1.76
C ARG A 70 2.41 8.91 -2.42
N SER A 71 1.32 9.66 -2.26
CA SER A 71 1.30 11.08 -2.58
C SER A 71 1.93 11.89 -1.43
N TRP A 72 3.07 12.50 -1.70
CA TRP A 72 3.78 13.42 -0.83
C TRP A 72 3.51 14.86 -1.25
N LYS A 73 3.43 15.78 -0.28
CA LYS A 73 3.55 17.20 -0.59
C LYS A 73 5.02 17.50 -0.91
N ASN A 74 5.31 18.44 -1.81
CA ASN A 74 6.70 18.81 -2.19
C ASN A 74 7.64 19.01 -0.99
N ASP A 75 7.13 19.55 0.12
CA ASP A 75 7.92 19.81 1.34
C ASP A 75 7.97 18.63 2.32
N HIS A 76 7.46 17.45 1.94
CA HIS A 76 7.25 16.27 2.79
C HIS A 76 6.49 16.52 4.11
N SER A 77 5.87 17.70 4.27
CA SER A 77 5.15 18.11 5.47
C SER A 77 3.85 17.35 5.70
N ARG A 78 3.29 16.77 4.63
CA ARG A 78 2.05 15.98 4.70
C ARG A 78 2.18 14.72 3.86
N VAL A 79 1.67 13.64 4.42
CA VAL A 79 1.49 12.34 3.78
C VAL A 79 0.06 12.19 3.30
N GLY A 80 -0.11 11.87 2.02
CA GLY A 80 -1.39 11.54 1.43
C GLY A 80 -1.70 10.04 1.51
N LYS A 81 -2.68 9.60 0.73
CA LYS A 81 -2.99 8.17 0.57
C LYS A 81 -1.83 7.45 -0.13
N GLY A 82 -1.57 6.21 0.26
CA GLY A 82 -0.52 5.38 -0.30
C GLY A 82 -0.54 3.97 0.24
N VAL A 83 0.46 3.20 -0.16
CA VAL A 83 0.67 1.82 0.24
C VAL A 83 2.14 1.59 0.55
N THR A 84 2.40 0.89 1.66
CA THR A 84 3.73 0.39 2.00
C THR A 84 3.83 -1.05 1.54
N LEU A 85 4.88 -1.37 0.80
CA LEU A 85 5.15 -2.69 0.23
C LEU A 85 6.41 -3.28 0.85
N PHE A 86 6.34 -4.55 1.21
CA PHE A 86 7.51 -5.33 1.60
C PHE A 86 8.36 -5.67 0.37
N LYS A 87 9.60 -6.10 0.61
CA LYS A 87 10.55 -6.46 -0.46
C LYS A 87 9.99 -7.54 -1.39
N ASP A 88 9.32 -8.55 -0.83
CA ASP A 88 8.76 -9.66 -1.60
C ASP A 88 7.57 -9.20 -2.46
N GLU A 89 6.70 -8.35 -1.91
CA GLU A 89 5.58 -7.75 -2.65
C GLU A 89 6.08 -6.85 -3.78
N MET A 90 7.12 -6.06 -3.54
CA MET A 90 7.73 -5.21 -4.56
C MET A 90 8.33 -6.03 -5.70
N LYS A 91 8.91 -7.21 -5.40
CA LYS A 91 9.42 -8.12 -6.42
C LYS A 91 8.29 -8.66 -7.31
N VAL A 92 7.20 -9.12 -6.70
CA VAL A 92 6.01 -9.59 -7.43
C VAL A 92 5.41 -8.47 -8.27
N LEU A 93 5.30 -7.26 -7.72
CA LEU A 93 4.81 -6.08 -8.45
C LEU A 93 5.71 -5.75 -9.65
N ALA A 94 7.03 -5.76 -9.47
CA ALA A 94 7.96 -5.48 -10.57
C ALA A 94 7.85 -6.50 -11.70
N ASP A 95 7.69 -7.80 -11.37
CA ASP A 95 7.52 -8.83 -12.37
C ASP A 95 6.15 -8.75 -13.07
N ALA A 96 5.09 -8.39 -12.33
CA ALA A 96 3.79 -8.12 -12.91
C ALA A 96 3.83 -6.90 -13.85
N ILE A 97 4.50 -5.82 -13.48
CA ILE A 97 4.65 -4.62 -14.33
C ILE A 97 5.37 -4.95 -15.64
N LYS A 98 6.41 -5.80 -15.62
CA LYS A 98 7.10 -6.25 -16.84
C LYS A 98 6.18 -7.03 -17.79
N GLN A 99 5.18 -7.73 -17.26
CA GLN A 99 4.21 -8.49 -18.07
C GLN A 99 3.15 -7.57 -18.69
N ILE A 100 2.87 -6.42 -18.05
CA ILE A 100 2.03 -5.40 -18.66
C ILE A 100 2.80 -4.85 -19.85
N ASN A 101 2.37 -5.17 -21.08
CA ASN A 101 2.92 -4.62 -22.31
C ASN A 101 2.60 -3.13 -22.39
N LEU A 102 3.38 -2.30 -21.70
CA LEU A 102 3.23 -0.84 -21.64
C LEU A 102 3.57 -0.12 -22.96
N ASN A 103 3.98 -0.88 -24.01
CA ASN A 103 4.45 -0.35 -25.29
C ASN A 103 3.43 -0.52 -26.45
N LYS A 104 2.15 -0.76 -26.20
CA LYS A 104 1.14 -0.75 -27.27
C LYS A 104 0.25 0.49 -27.18
N ASN A 105 0.28 1.24 -28.28
CA ASN A 105 -0.46 2.46 -28.66
C ASN A 105 0.47 3.70 -28.59
N GLN A 106 1.09 4.15 -29.70
CA GLN A 106 0.36 4.71 -30.84
C GLN A 106 1.01 4.45 -32.21
N LYS A 107 0.25 3.83 -33.11
CA LYS A 107 0.10 4.20 -34.52
C LYS A 107 -1.22 3.58 -34.98
N GLU A 108 -2.27 4.40 -35.01
CA GLU A 108 -3.41 4.23 -35.91
C GLU A 108 -3.73 5.64 -36.45
N ASP A 109 -4.11 5.65 -37.73
CA ASP A 109 -3.95 6.73 -38.72
C ASP A 109 -4.73 8.03 -38.50
#